data_AF-A0AA42LIJ6-F1
#
_entry.id   AF-A0AA42LIJ6-F1
#
_cell.length_a   1.000
_cell.length_b   1.000
_cell.length_c   1.000
_cell.angle_alpha   90.00
_cell.angle_beta   90.00
_cell.angle_gamma   90.00
#
_symmetry.space_group_name_H-M   'P 1'
#
loop_
_entity.id
_entity.type
_entity.pdbx_description
1 polymer ?
#
loop_
_entity_poly.entity_id
_entity_poly.type
_entity_poly.pdbx_seq_one_letter_code
_entity_poly.pdbx_strand_id
1 'polypeptide(L)'
;MLSKQPFQRRILIAFVLMTVMVSGLFSLSIVGVVHFIEEHLVSQEMSRELGETLNEDIRQGRPPRLDSSTRFFSSNNPDYAIPPEYEGLREGFNEVVSGNEAFYVYVQKINGETYMLVQEQQEFEARENTLFNVVLAGFLLTVIAAWGLGLMMARKVMAPVSRLAQQVRHRDQLHPLAPPLAPDYPDDEIGQLAAAFDSTLGQVRQSLERERLFTSDVSHELRTPLMVIATSCELIAEAPLGPREKEQVARIARASEEMRELVQTFLQLARDKSNEAVFVGDRTLTAVAHEQASRWGVLMKEKGLDFRLLEEGQDDGRYNATFLGTVMANLLRNALHYTENGSVRLILEAGAFRIEDSGAGIPAEQHERIFQPFVRGSQARGEGLGLGLSLVKRICAKQGWSVSLQSEPGHTRFRVSLNNGA
;
A
#
# COMPACT_ATOMS: atom_id res chain seq x y z
N MET A 1 -20.64 -0.28 2.72
CA MET A 1 -19.21 0.08 2.58
C MET A 1 -19.06 1.01 1.39
N LEU A 2 -19.06 2.33 1.61
CA LEU A 2 -18.81 3.32 0.56
C LEU A 2 -17.35 3.18 0.11
N SER A 3 -17.12 2.72 -1.13
CA SER A 3 -15.77 2.64 -1.68
C SER A 3 -15.13 4.01 -1.55
N LYS A 4 -14.08 4.15 -0.74
CA LYS A 4 -13.32 5.40 -0.63
C LYS A 4 -12.70 5.68 -1.99
N GLN A 5 -13.40 6.44 -2.82
CA GLN A 5 -12.87 6.89 -4.10
C GLN A 5 -11.51 7.57 -3.85
N PRO A 6 -10.51 7.35 -4.73
CA PRO A 6 -9.19 7.92 -4.57
C PRO A 6 -9.29 9.45 -4.44
N PHE A 7 -8.47 10.05 -3.58
CA PHE A 7 -8.54 11.48 -3.25
C PHE A 7 -8.50 12.38 -4.49
N GLN A 8 -7.73 11.98 -5.52
CA GLN A 8 -7.71 12.61 -6.85
C GLN A 8 -9.10 12.75 -7.48
N ARG A 9 -9.94 11.71 -7.39
CA ARG A 9 -11.30 11.70 -7.95
C ARG A 9 -12.23 12.63 -7.19
N ARG A 10 -12.03 12.80 -5.87
CA ARG A 10 -12.81 13.72 -5.05
C ARG A 10 -12.53 15.18 -5.40
N ILE A 11 -11.24 15.55 -5.55
CA ILE A 11 -10.85 16.89 -6.00
C ILE A 11 -11.47 17.18 -7.37
N LEU A 12 -11.37 16.23 -8.30
CA LEU A 12 -11.92 16.39 -9.64
C LEU A 12 -13.43 16.61 -9.62
N ILE A 13 -14.17 15.76 -8.90
CA ILE A 13 -15.63 15.87 -8.78
C ILE A 13 -16.00 17.21 -8.15
N ALA A 14 -15.34 17.63 -7.08
CA ALA A 14 -15.62 18.89 -6.41
C ALA A 14 -15.40 20.09 -7.35
N PHE A 15 -14.29 20.10 -8.08
CA PHE A 15 -13.95 21.19 -9.01
C PHE A 15 -14.95 21.26 -10.17
N VAL A 16 -15.25 20.12 -10.81
CA VAL A 16 -16.22 20.08 -11.92
C VAL A 16 -17.62 20.45 -11.45
N LEU A 17 -18.05 19.95 -10.29
CA LEU A 17 -19.37 20.25 -9.73
C LEU A 17 -19.51 21.73 -9.38
N MET A 18 -18.47 22.34 -8.80
CA MET A 18 -18.44 23.79 -8.54
C MET A 18 -18.51 24.58 -9.85
N THR A 19 -17.77 24.20 -10.89
CA THR A 19 -17.84 24.87 -12.19
C THR A 19 -19.20 24.72 -12.84
N VAL A 20 -19.79 23.52 -12.82
CA VAL A 20 -21.14 23.29 -13.35
C VAL A 20 -22.17 24.13 -12.62
N MET A 21 -22.08 24.21 -11.28
CA MET A 21 -23.01 25.00 -10.48
C MET A 21 -22.87 26.50 -10.78
N VAL A 22 -21.65 27.04 -10.75
CA VAL A 22 -21.40 28.47 -10.98
C VAL A 22 -21.70 28.85 -12.43
N SER A 23 -21.14 28.11 -13.40
CA SER A 23 -21.35 28.39 -14.82
C SER A 23 -22.80 28.17 -15.23
N GLY A 24 -23.48 27.19 -14.63
CA GLY A 24 -24.90 26.92 -14.86
C GLY A 24 -25.77 28.05 -14.32
N LEU A 25 -25.49 28.54 -13.11
CA LEU A 25 -26.18 29.70 -12.54
C LEU A 25 -26.01 30.94 -13.42
N PHE A 26 -24.78 31.26 -13.83
CA PHE A 26 -24.52 32.38 -14.74
C PHE A 26 -25.25 32.22 -16.08
N SER A 27 -25.25 31.02 -16.65
CA SER A 27 -25.93 30.76 -17.94
C SER A 27 -27.44 30.96 -17.82
N LEU A 28 -28.06 30.44 -16.76
CA LEU A 28 -29.48 30.62 -16.48
C LEU A 28 -29.82 32.09 -16.19
N SER A 29 -28.95 32.81 -15.46
CA SER A 29 -29.13 34.24 -15.21
C SER A 29 -29.05 35.07 -16.48
N ILE A 30 -28.12 34.77 -17.39
CA ILE A 30 -28.01 35.48 -18.68
C ILE A 30 -29.29 35.27 -19.50
N VAL A 31 -29.76 34.04 -19.64
CA VAL A 31 -31.00 33.73 -20.38
C VAL A 31 -32.20 34.43 -19.73
N GLY A 32 -32.33 34.37 -18.41
CA GLY A 32 -33.41 35.03 -17.68
C GLY A 32 -33.39 36.56 -17.79
N VAL A 33 -32.20 37.17 -17.77
CA VAL A 33 -32.06 38.63 -17.95
C VAL A 33 -32.40 39.05 -19.37
N VAL A 34 -31.99 38.30 -20.39
CA VAL A 34 -32.35 38.59 -21.79
C VAL A 34 -33.86 38.55 -21.96
N HIS A 35 -34.52 37.48 -21.49
CA HIS A 35 -35.98 37.35 -21.55
C HIS A 35 -36.71 38.48 -20.80
N PHE A 36 -36.24 38.84 -19.62
CA PHE A 36 -36.80 39.95 -18.84
C PHE A 36 -36.63 41.31 -19.54
N ILE A 37 -35.46 41.56 -20.12
CA ILE A 37 -35.17 42.80 -20.85
C ILE A 37 -36.04 42.90 -22.10
N GLU A 38 -36.19 41.81 -22.84
CA GLU A 38 -37.01 41.72 -24.04
C GLU A 38 -38.48 42.06 -23.75
N GLU A 39 -39.12 41.35 -22.82
CA GLU A 39 -40.52 41.58 -22.46
C GLU A 39 -40.76 43.02 -21.99
N HIS A 40 -39.83 43.56 -21.18
CA HIS A 40 -39.98 44.90 -20.61
C HIS A 40 -39.72 46.02 -21.62
N LEU A 41 -38.65 45.92 -22.41
CA LEU A 41 -38.30 46.94 -23.40
C LEU A 41 -39.32 46.97 -24.55
N VAL A 42 -39.73 45.81 -25.06
CA VAL A 42 -40.71 45.73 -26.15
C VAL A 42 -42.05 46.29 -25.69
N SER A 43 -42.53 45.89 -24.50
CA SER A 43 -43.78 46.42 -23.93
C SER A 43 -43.77 47.95 -23.75
N GLN A 44 -42.66 48.50 -23.24
CA GLN A 44 -42.51 49.96 -23.09
C GLN A 44 -42.47 50.68 -24.45
N GLU A 45 -41.74 50.13 -25.41
CA GLU A 45 -41.60 50.72 -26.73
C GLU A 45 -42.95 50.70 -27.48
N MET A 46 -43.64 49.56 -27.49
CA MET A 46 -44.96 49.45 -28.12
C MET A 46 -46.01 50.36 -27.44
N SER A 47 -45.95 50.50 -26.11
CA SER A 47 -46.82 51.44 -25.40
C SER A 47 -46.60 52.89 -25.82
N ARG A 48 -45.33 53.28 -26.00
CA ARG A 48 -44.93 54.62 -26.43
C ARG A 48 -45.36 54.87 -27.88
N GLU A 49 -45.04 53.95 -28.77
CA GLU A 49 -45.37 54.04 -30.20
C GLU A 49 -46.89 54.06 -30.45
N LEU A 50 -47.67 53.27 -29.70
CA LEU A 50 -49.13 53.31 -29.79
C LEU A 50 -49.67 54.67 -29.33
N GLY A 51 -49.12 55.22 -28.25
CA GLY A 51 -49.48 56.55 -27.77
C GLY A 51 -49.18 57.67 -28.77
N GLU A 52 -48.01 57.61 -29.42
CA GLU A 52 -47.60 58.54 -30.48
C GLU A 52 -48.53 58.42 -31.70
N THR A 53 -48.77 57.20 -32.18
CA THR A 53 -49.66 56.91 -33.31
C THR A 53 -51.09 57.43 -33.07
N LEU A 54 -51.64 57.19 -31.88
CA LEU A 54 -52.99 57.65 -31.55
C LEU A 54 -53.10 59.18 -31.48
N ASN A 55 -52.10 59.86 -30.94
CA ASN A 55 -52.16 61.30 -30.70
C ASN A 55 -51.75 62.13 -31.92
N GLU A 56 -50.73 61.71 -32.65
CA GLU A 56 -50.14 62.47 -33.75
C GLU A 56 -50.75 62.14 -35.12
N ASP A 57 -51.10 60.86 -35.35
CA ASP A 57 -51.61 60.42 -36.66
C ASP A 57 -53.13 60.27 -36.67
N ILE A 58 -53.66 59.35 -35.86
CA ILE A 58 -55.08 58.94 -35.93
C ILE A 58 -56.02 60.09 -35.56
N ARG A 59 -55.73 60.82 -34.47
CA ARG A 59 -56.52 62.01 -34.08
C ARG A 59 -56.46 63.15 -35.11
N GLN A 60 -55.42 63.21 -35.93
CA GLN A 60 -55.25 64.22 -36.98
C GLN A 60 -55.79 63.74 -38.34
N GLY A 61 -56.38 62.54 -38.41
CA GLY A 61 -56.89 61.94 -39.65
C GLY A 61 -55.80 61.52 -40.63
N ARG A 62 -54.58 61.26 -40.14
CA ARG A 62 -53.45 60.79 -40.94
C ARG A 62 -53.30 59.28 -40.81
N PRO A 63 -52.77 58.59 -41.84
CA PRO A 63 -52.42 57.18 -41.71
C PRO A 63 -51.26 57.02 -40.71
N PRO A 64 -51.24 55.91 -39.94
CA PRO A 64 -50.21 55.65 -38.94
C PRO A 64 -48.84 55.48 -39.59
N ARG A 65 -47.83 56.14 -39.04
CA ARG A 65 -46.43 56.05 -39.51
C ARG A 65 -45.66 55.05 -38.67
N LEU A 66 -45.75 53.79 -39.06
CA LEU A 66 -45.10 52.67 -38.37
C LEU A 66 -43.95 52.12 -39.20
N ASP A 67 -43.08 51.36 -38.54
CA ASP A 67 -42.08 50.56 -39.24
C ASP A 67 -42.72 49.46 -40.10
N SER A 68 -41.93 48.81 -40.96
CA SER A 68 -42.45 47.78 -41.87
C SER A 68 -42.93 46.49 -41.17
N SER A 69 -42.53 46.30 -39.91
CA SER A 69 -42.86 45.11 -39.09
C SER A 69 -44.04 45.33 -38.16
N THR A 70 -44.58 46.55 -38.07
CA THR A 70 -45.60 46.94 -37.09
C THR A 70 -46.88 47.36 -37.79
N ARG A 71 -48.01 46.79 -37.33
CA ARG A 71 -49.35 47.08 -37.86
C ARG A 71 -50.25 47.62 -36.77
N PHE A 72 -51.02 48.64 -37.11
CA PHE A 72 -52.02 49.23 -36.23
C PHE A 72 -53.41 48.69 -36.52
N PHE A 73 -54.14 48.36 -35.46
CA PHE A 73 -55.53 47.95 -35.54
C PHE A 73 -56.41 48.71 -34.53
N SER A 74 -57.67 48.90 -34.88
CA SER A 74 -58.67 49.58 -34.04
C SER A 74 -60.07 48.99 -34.22
N SER A 75 -60.87 49.00 -33.16
CA SER A 75 -62.29 48.60 -33.20
C SER A 75 -63.21 49.64 -33.85
N ASN A 76 -62.79 50.92 -33.96
CA ASN A 76 -63.65 52.00 -34.44
C ASN A 76 -63.41 52.41 -35.90
N ASN A 77 -62.39 51.85 -36.56
CA ASN A 77 -62.04 52.20 -37.93
C ASN A 77 -62.04 50.95 -38.82
N PRO A 78 -62.96 50.85 -39.81
CA PRO A 78 -63.01 49.72 -40.74
C PRO A 78 -61.72 49.50 -41.53
N ASP A 79 -60.96 50.57 -41.82
CA ASP A 79 -59.71 50.50 -42.58
C ASP A 79 -58.59 49.80 -41.78
N TYR A 80 -58.74 49.72 -40.45
CA TYR A 80 -57.79 49.09 -39.52
C TYR A 80 -58.48 48.05 -38.62
N ALA A 81 -59.48 47.32 -39.14
CA ALA A 81 -60.25 46.37 -38.35
C ALA A 81 -59.37 45.28 -37.71
N ILE A 82 -59.63 44.97 -36.44
CA ILE A 82 -58.89 43.95 -35.67
C ILE A 82 -59.16 42.55 -36.25
N PRO A 83 -58.13 41.79 -36.64
CA PRO A 83 -58.27 40.39 -37.06
C PRO A 83 -58.86 39.49 -35.95
N PRO A 84 -59.64 38.44 -36.30
CA PRO A 84 -60.22 37.52 -35.31
C PRO A 84 -59.21 36.83 -34.39
N GLU A 85 -57.97 36.68 -34.85
CA GLU A 85 -56.86 36.09 -34.08
C GLU A 85 -56.36 36.96 -32.92
N TYR A 86 -56.65 38.27 -32.92
CA TYR A 86 -56.27 39.21 -31.87
C TYR A 86 -57.47 39.71 -31.05
N GLU A 87 -58.68 39.16 -31.28
CA GLU A 87 -59.86 39.52 -30.51
C GLU A 87 -59.79 38.98 -29.07
N GLY A 88 -60.25 39.79 -28.11
CA GLY A 88 -60.36 39.36 -26.70
C GLY A 88 -59.05 39.36 -25.90
N LEU A 89 -57.96 39.87 -26.47
CA LEU A 89 -56.69 40.05 -25.76
C LEU A 89 -56.82 41.00 -24.55
N ARG A 90 -55.96 40.79 -23.55
CA ARG A 90 -55.94 41.61 -22.33
C ARG A 90 -55.28 42.95 -22.61
N GLU A 91 -55.65 43.97 -21.86
CA GLU A 91 -54.98 45.27 -21.94
C GLU A 91 -53.51 45.14 -21.47
N GLY A 92 -52.60 45.80 -22.18
CA GLY A 92 -51.16 45.67 -22.00
C GLY A 92 -50.52 44.78 -23.07
N PHE A 93 -49.33 44.28 -22.76
CA PHE A 93 -48.52 43.44 -23.63
C PHE A 93 -49.03 41.99 -23.64
N ASN A 94 -49.14 41.40 -24.83
CA ASN A 94 -49.52 40.02 -25.05
C ASN A 94 -48.59 39.42 -26.12
N GLU A 95 -48.22 38.15 -25.96
CA GLU A 95 -47.53 37.36 -26.98
C GLU A 95 -48.55 36.40 -27.61
N VAL A 96 -48.66 36.44 -28.94
CA VAL A 96 -49.65 35.65 -29.69
C VAL A 96 -48.93 34.85 -30.76
N VAL A 97 -49.15 33.53 -30.76
CA VAL A 97 -48.60 32.64 -31.78
C VAL A 97 -49.70 32.36 -32.81
N SER A 98 -49.49 32.79 -34.06
CA SER A 98 -50.39 32.49 -35.19
C SER A 98 -49.65 31.65 -36.23
N GLY A 99 -50.04 30.38 -36.34
CA GLY A 99 -49.39 29.43 -37.26
C GLY A 99 -47.95 29.09 -36.84
N ASN A 100 -46.98 29.52 -37.64
CA ASN A 100 -45.54 29.32 -37.41
C ASN A 100 -44.80 30.63 -37.10
N GLU A 101 -45.55 31.70 -36.83
CA GLU A 101 -45.03 33.02 -36.55
C GLU A 101 -45.54 33.48 -35.17
N ALA A 102 -44.67 34.13 -34.42
CA ALA A 102 -45.01 34.74 -33.15
C ALA A 102 -45.08 36.26 -33.29
N PHE A 103 -46.04 36.87 -32.61
CA PHE A 103 -46.37 38.28 -32.70
C PHE A 103 -46.46 38.89 -31.30
N TYR A 104 -45.85 40.06 -31.15
CA TYR A 104 -46.06 40.91 -29.99
C TYR A 104 -47.25 41.82 -30.23
N VAL A 105 -48.20 41.83 -29.30
CA VAL A 105 -49.43 42.60 -29.39
C VAL A 105 -49.60 43.46 -28.15
N TYR A 106 -49.57 44.78 -28.34
CA TYR A 106 -49.84 45.74 -27.26
C TYR A 106 -51.24 46.30 -27.43
N VAL A 107 -52.10 46.10 -26.43
CA VAL A 107 -53.52 46.49 -26.47
C VAL A 107 -53.78 47.62 -25.47
N GLN A 108 -54.45 48.67 -25.93
CA GLN A 108 -54.91 49.78 -25.09
C GLN A 108 -56.39 50.07 -25.33
N LYS A 109 -57.17 50.26 -24.26
CA LYS A 109 -58.60 50.57 -24.37
C LYS A 109 -58.87 52.02 -23.97
N ILE A 110 -59.44 52.80 -24.89
CA ILE A 110 -59.76 54.21 -24.66
C ILE A 110 -61.22 54.46 -25.02
N ASN A 111 -62.02 54.93 -24.06
CA ASN A 111 -63.44 55.25 -24.23
C ASN A 111 -64.30 54.07 -24.76
N GLY A 112 -63.93 52.83 -24.43
CA GLY A 112 -64.64 51.62 -24.89
C GLY A 112 -64.16 51.08 -26.25
N GLU A 113 -63.29 51.81 -26.94
CA GLU A 113 -62.65 51.37 -28.17
C GLU A 113 -61.29 50.73 -27.88
N THR A 114 -60.97 49.67 -28.60
CA THR A 114 -59.70 48.93 -28.50
C THR A 114 -58.77 49.38 -29.61
N TYR A 115 -57.54 49.70 -29.24
CA TYR A 115 -56.44 50.00 -30.16
C TYR A 115 -55.30 49.04 -29.88
N MET A 116 -54.61 48.58 -30.92
CA MET A 116 -53.47 47.70 -30.73
C MET A 116 -52.40 47.90 -31.79
N LEU A 117 -51.15 47.67 -31.38
CA LEU A 117 -50.03 47.44 -32.29
C LEU A 117 -49.69 45.96 -32.30
N VAL A 118 -49.42 45.42 -33.48
CA VAL A 118 -48.97 44.05 -33.71
C VAL A 118 -47.63 44.11 -34.42
N GLN A 119 -46.59 43.51 -33.82
CA GLN A 119 -45.23 43.46 -34.34
C GLN A 119 -44.76 42.01 -34.52
N GLU A 120 -44.11 41.70 -35.64
CA GLU A 120 -43.53 40.38 -35.93
C GLU A 120 -42.29 40.08 -35.04
N GLN A 121 -42.25 38.93 -34.37
CA GLN A 121 -41.18 38.56 -33.41
C GLN A 121 -39.94 37.91 -34.07
N GLN A 122 -39.98 37.56 -35.37
CA GLN A 122 -38.98 36.70 -36.03
C GLN A 122 -37.53 37.19 -35.90
N GLU A 123 -37.28 38.50 -35.96
CA GLU A 123 -35.91 39.03 -35.81
C GLU A 123 -35.34 38.87 -34.39
N PHE A 124 -36.21 38.84 -33.38
CA PHE A 124 -35.82 38.66 -31.99
C PHE A 124 -35.56 37.18 -31.67
N GLU A 125 -36.42 36.27 -32.13
CA GLU A 125 -36.24 34.82 -31.93
C GLU A 125 -34.90 34.29 -32.48
N ALA A 126 -34.48 34.77 -33.66
CA ALA A 126 -33.22 34.35 -34.26
C ALA A 126 -32.00 34.81 -33.42
N ARG A 127 -32.07 36.01 -32.84
CA ARG A 127 -31.03 36.57 -31.97
C ARG A 127 -31.00 35.85 -30.63
N GLU A 128 -32.16 35.57 -30.04
CA GLU A 128 -32.28 34.81 -28.80
C GLU A 128 -31.71 33.39 -28.96
N ASN A 129 -32.06 32.67 -30.03
CA ASN A 129 -31.52 31.34 -30.33
C ASN A 129 -30.00 31.37 -30.51
N THR A 130 -29.48 32.40 -31.17
CA THR A 130 -28.03 32.59 -31.33
C THR A 130 -27.36 32.83 -29.98
N LEU A 131 -27.93 33.69 -29.13
CA LEU A 131 -27.45 33.94 -27.77
C LEU A 131 -27.49 32.67 -26.92
N PHE A 132 -28.58 31.91 -26.95
CA PHE A 132 -28.72 30.64 -26.24
C PHE A 132 -27.63 29.65 -26.66
N ASN A 133 -27.42 29.47 -27.97
CA ASN A 133 -26.38 28.59 -28.49
C ASN A 133 -24.97 29.04 -28.07
N VAL A 134 -24.69 30.34 -28.06
CA VAL A 134 -23.41 30.90 -27.60
C VAL A 134 -23.20 30.66 -26.11
N VAL A 135 -24.23 30.90 -25.28
CA VAL A 135 -24.20 30.65 -23.83
C VAL A 135 -24.01 29.16 -23.54
N LEU A 136 -24.73 28.28 -24.24
CA LEU A 136 -24.62 26.83 -24.09
C LEU A 136 -23.23 26.33 -24.51
N ALA A 137 -22.72 26.79 -25.65
CA ALA A 137 -21.37 26.44 -26.10
C ALA A 137 -20.30 26.92 -25.10
N GLY A 138 -20.46 28.14 -24.57
CA GLY A 138 -19.60 28.68 -23.52
C GLY A 138 -19.63 27.84 -22.25
N PHE A 139 -20.82 27.46 -21.77
CA PHE A 139 -21.00 26.57 -20.61
C PHE A 139 -20.35 25.20 -20.82
N LEU A 140 -20.53 24.56 -21.97
CA LEU A 140 -19.91 23.28 -22.25
C LEU A 140 -18.38 23.40 -22.30
N LEU A 141 -17.86 24.46 -22.91
CA LEU A 141 -16.43 24.73 -22.99
C LEU A 141 -15.82 24.94 -21.59
N THR A 142 -16.47 25.69 -20.70
CA THR A 142 -15.98 25.89 -19.33
C THR A 142 -15.98 24.59 -18.52
N VAL A 143 -17.00 23.74 -18.68
CA VAL A 143 -17.06 22.43 -18.03
C VAL A 143 -15.94 21.50 -18.52
N ILE A 144 -15.71 21.43 -19.84
CA ILE A 144 -14.61 20.63 -20.42
C ILE A 144 -13.25 21.15 -19.95
N ALA A 145 -13.04 22.47 -19.97
CA ALA A 145 -11.82 23.10 -19.49
C ALA A 145 -11.59 22.81 -17.99
N ALA A 146 -12.64 22.89 -17.17
CA ALA A 146 -12.55 22.58 -15.75
C ALA A 146 -12.23 21.10 -15.50
N TRP A 147 -12.79 20.19 -16.29
CA TRP A 147 -12.46 18.77 -16.20
C TRP A 147 -10.98 18.51 -16.53
N GLY A 148 -10.47 19.11 -17.61
CA GLY A 148 -9.06 19.01 -18.01
C GLY A 148 -8.09 19.59 -16.98
N LEU A 149 -8.36 20.82 -16.51
CA LEU A 149 -7.56 21.49 -15.47
C LEU A 149 -7.61 20.74 -14.14
N GLY A 150 -8.77 20.24 -13.75
CA GLY A 150 -8.95 19.44 -12.55
C GLY A 150 -8.13 18.15 -12.58
N LEU A 151 -8.09 17.45 -13.73
CA LEU A 151 -7.25 16.27 -13.91
C LEU A 151 -5.75 16.61 -13.80
N MET A 152 -5.34 17.71 -14.41
CA MET A 152 -3.94 18.17 -14.38
C MET A 152 -3.49 18.53 -12.96
N MET A 153 -4.28 19.34 -12.23
CA MET A 153 -3.98 19.70 -10.84
C MET A 153 -3.99 18.49 -9.92
N ALA A 154 -5.00 17.61 -10.02
CA ALA A 154 -5.09 16.42 -9.18
C ALA A 154 -3.86 15.52 -9.34
N ARG A 155 -3.36 15.34 -10.57
CA ARG A 155 -2.13 14.59 -10.84
C ARG A 155 -0.89 15.30 -10.28
N LYS A 156 -0.74 16.60 -10.53
CA LYS A 156 0.43 17.38 -10.12
C LYS A 156 0.59 17.44 -8.59
N VAL A 157 -0.51 17.64 -7.87
CA VAL A 157 -0.52 17.76 -6.39
C VAL A 157 -0.36 16.40 -5.71
N MET A 158 -0.99 15.34 -6.25
CA MET A 158 -0.94 14.01 -5.60
C MET A 158 0.28 13.18 -5.99
N ALA A 159 0.97 13.50 -7.08
CA ALA A 159 2.18 12.81 -7.50
C ALA A 159 3.25 12.74 -6.37
N PRO A 160 3.68 13.85 -5.75
CA PRO A 160 4.69 13.81 -4.70
C PRO A 160 4.24 13.00 -3.47
N VAL A 161 2.98 13.11 -3.04
CA VAL A 161 2.42 12.29 -1.93
C VAL A 161 2.48 10.80 -2.26
N SER A 162 2.10 10.42 -3.49
CA SER A 162 2.13 9.02 -3.91
C SER A 162 3.56 8.46 -3.99
N ARG A 163 4.52 9.27 -4.44
CA ARG A 163 5.94 8.91 -4.45
C ARG A 163 6.47 8.73 -3.03
N LEU A 164 6.15 9.64 -2.11
CA LEU A 164 6.60 9.56 -0.71
C LEU A 164 6.04 8.30 -0.05
N ALA A 165 4.74 8.04 -0.24
CA ALA A 165 4.10 6.84 0.27
C ALA A 165 4.70 5.55 -0.32
N GLN A 166 5.10 5.56 -1.59
CA GLN A 166 5.77 4.43 -2.22
C GLN A 166 7.18 4.24 -1.65
N GLN A 167 7.95 5.32 -1.49
CA GLN A 167 9.30 5.27 -0.90
C GLN A 167 9.27 4.72 0.53
N VAL A 168 8.36 5.21 1.38
CA VAL A 168 8.20 4.73 2.77
C VAL A 168 7.76 3.26 2.84
N ARG A 169 7.00 2.77 1.85
CA ARG A 169 6.60 1.36 1.80
C ARG A 169 7.74 0.39 1.48
N HIS A 170 8.86 0.87 0.94
CA HIS A 170 9.98 0.00 0.63
C HIS A 170 10.77 -0.32 1.90
N ARG A 171 10.96 -1.62 2.15
CA ARG A 171 11.71 -2.14 3.30
C ARG A 171 13.16 -1.61 3.35
N ASP A 172 13.71 -1.25 2.20
CA ASP A 172 15.05 -0.70 2.04
C ASP A 172 15.28 0.57 2.89
N GLN A 173 14.20 1.29 3.26
CA GLN A 173 14.31 2.44 4.15
C GLN A 173 14.63 2.12 5.61
N LEU A 174 14.55 0.86 6.03
CA LEU A 174 15.03 0.43 7.34
C LEU A 174 16.54 0.17 7.34
N HIS A 175 17.19 0.23 6.17
CA HIS A 175 18.64 0.08 6.08
C HIS A 175 19.36 1.28 6.72
N PRO A 176 20.45 1.06 7.48
CA PRO A 176 21.19 2.14 8.14
C PRO A 176 21.71 3.24 7.19
N LEU A 177 22.06 2.85 5.96
CA LEU A 177 22.57 3.74 4.91
C LEU A 177 21.49 4.29 3.96
N ALA A 178 20.20 4.08 4.26
CA ALA A 178 19.15 4.58 3.39
C ALA A 178 19.15 6.13 3.38
N PRO A 179 19.13 6.76 2.18
CA PRO A 179 19.15 8.21 2.06
C PRO A 179 17.90 8.83 2.71
N PRO A 180 18.01 10.06 3.25
CA PRO A 180 16.86 10.79 3.77
C PRO A 180 15.89 11.14 2.65
N LEU A 181 14.60 11.16 2.97
CA LEU A 181 13.52 11.48 2.05
C LEU A 181 13.36 12.99 1.85
N ALA A 182 13.48 13.78 2.92
CA ALA A 182 13.15 15.19 2.92
C ALA A 182 13.82 16.02 1.80
N PRO A 183 15.10 15.79 1.41
CA PRO A 183 15.75 16.57 0.35
C PRO A 183 15.12 16.42 -1.05
N ASP A 184 14.37 15.34 -1.30
CA ASP A 184 13.71 15.10 -2.59
C ASP A 184 12.39 15.88 -2.75
N TYR A 185 11.94 16.56 -1.69
CA TYR A 185 10.65 17.24 -1.63
C TYR A 185 10.79 18.76 -1.40
N PRO A 186 9.85 19.57 -1.91
CA PRO A 186 9.82 21.01 -1.62
C PRO A 186 9.61 21.28 -0.12
N ASP A 187 10.01 22.47 0.33
CA ASP A 187 9.82 22.93 1.72
C ASP A 187 8.37 23.41 1.96
N ASP A 188 7.42 22.50 1.75
CA ASP A 188 5.98 22.69 1.93
C ASP A 188 5.41 21.63 2.90
N GLU A 189 4.09 21.44 2.93
CA GLU A 189 3.46 20.43 3.78
C GLU A 189 3.93 19.00 3.46
N ILE A 190 4.33 18.73 2.22
CA ILE A 190 4.85 17.43 1.81
C ILE A 190 6.29 17.26 2.28
N GLY A 191 7.12 18.30 2.19
CA GLY A 191 8.47 18.30 2.77
C GLY A 191 8.48 18.10 4.27
N GLN A 192 7.58 18.77 5.00
CA GLN A 192 7.43 18.58 6.46
C GLN A 192 7.03 17.13 6.80
N LEU A 193 6.14 16.54 6.01
CA LEU A 193 5.75 15.14 6.17
C LEU A 193 6.94 14.19 5.90
N ALA A 194 7.75 14.46 4.87
CA ALA A 194 8.96 13.70 4.57
C ALA A 194 9.99 13.79 5.72
N ALA A 195 10.20 14.98 6.28
CA ALA A 195 11.08 15.18 7.43
C ALA A 195 10.60 14.45 8.69
N ALA A 196 9.27 14.40 8.92
CA ALA A 196 8.69 13.62 10.01
C ALA A 196 8.91 12.10 9.81
N PHE A 197 8.80 11.60 8.57
CA PHE A 197 9.15 10.22 8.26
C PHE A 197 10.63 9.94 8.50
N ASP A 198 11.53 10.83 8.06
CA ASP A 198 12.97 10.67 8.31
C ASP A 198 13.30 10.61 9.81
N SER A 199 12.68 11.47 10.62
CA SER A 199 12.87 11.45 12.08
C SER A 199 12.41 10.13 12.71
N THR A 200 11.22 9.67 12.35
CA THR A 200 10.67 8.41 12.89
C THR A 200 11.45 7.18 12.42
N LEU A 201 11.81 7.12 11.13
CA LEU A 201 12.68 6.07 10.60
C LEU A 201 14.06 6.09 11.26
N GLY A 202 14.63 7.29 11.50
CA GLY A 202 15.87 7.45 12.24
C GLY A 202 15.80 6.87 13.65
N GLN A 203 14.73 7.13 14.40
CA GLN A 203 14.50 6.55 15.72
C GLN A 203 14.38 5.02 15.68
N VAL A 204 13.65 4.49 14.70
CA VAL A 204 13.53 3.04 14.50
C VAL A 204 14.87 2.41 14.17
N ARG A 205 15.65 2.98 13.25
CA ARG A 205 17.00 2.51 12.90
C ARG A 205 17.91 2.50 14.12
N GLN A 206 17.92 3.58 14.91
CA GLN A 206 18.73 3.67 16.13
C GLN A 206 18.29 2.65 17.20
N SER A 207 16.99 2.35 17.30
CA SER A 207 16.49 1.32 18.22
C SER A 207 16.94 -0.08 17.78
N LEU A 208 16.87 -0.39 16.49
CA LEU A 208 17.32 -1.66 15.92
C LEU A 208 18.83 -1.84 16.07
N GLU A 209 19.62 -0.78 15.85
CA GLU A 209 21.06 -0.81 16.05
C GLU A 209 21.44 -1.04 17.52
N ARG A 210 20.74 -0.39 18.46
CA ARG A 210 20.91 -0.63 19.90
C ARG A 210 20.59 -2.06 20.29
N GLU A 211 19.50 -2.64 19.77
CA GLU A 211 19.15 -4.06 20.02
C GLU A 211 20.23 -5.00 19.46
N ARG A 212 20.80 -4.68 18.29
CA ARG A 212 21.90 -5.44 17.68
C ARG A 212 23.18 -5.40 18.51
N LEU A 213 23.62 -4.20 18.92
CA LEU A 213 24.82 -4.03 19.74
C LEU A 213 24.65 -4.71 21.10
N PHE A 214 23.51 -4.50 21.77
CA PHE A 214 23.18 -5.16 23.04
C PHE A 214 23.26 -6.69 22.94
N THR A 215 22.71 -7.28 21.88
CA THR A 215 22.80 -8.73 21.65
C THR A 215 24.26 -9.19 21.54
N SER A 216 25.10 -8.44 20.82
CA SER A 216 26.51 -8.80 20.66
C SER A 216 27.29 -8.69 21.97
N ASP A 217 27.09 -7.61 22.73
CA ASP A 217 27.83 -7.35 23.96
C ASP A 217 27.46 -8.35 25.06
N VAL A 218 26.16 -8.62 25.23
CA VAL A 218 25.65 -9.65 26.17
C VAL A 218 26.25 -11.03 25.86
N SER A 219 26.55 -11.32 24.59
CA SER A 219 27.21 -12.58 24.21
C SER A 219 28.57 -12.77 24.86
N HIS A 220 29.38 -11.71 24.85
CA HIS A 220 30.73 -11.75 25.37
C HIS A 220 30.73 -11.69 26.89
N GLU A 221 29.88 -10.84 27.47
CA GLU A 221 29.76 -10.68 28.92
C GLU A 221 29.21 -11.93 29.63
N LEU A 222 28.38 -12.75 28.97
CA LEU A 222 27.90 -14.02 29.54
C LEU A 222 28.87 -15.20 29.32
N ARG A 223 29.69 -15.19 28.26
CA ARG A 223 30.63 -16.28 27.96
C ARG A 223 31.75 -16.35 29.01
N THR A 224 32.27 -15.20 29.42
CA THR A 224 33.37 -15.10 30.38
C THR A 224 33.05 -15.73 31.74
N PRO A 225 31.94 -15.39 32.43
CA PRO A 225 31.61 -16.01 33.73
C PRO A 225 31.29 -17.50 33.60
N LEU A 226 30.66 -17.94 32.51
CA LEU A 226 30.41 -19.37 32.26
C LEU A 226 31.70 -20.16 32.07
N MET A 227 32.69 -19.58 31.38
CA MET A 227 34.03 -20.16 31.24
C MET A 227 34.73 -20.28 32.60
N VAL A 228 34.67 -19.24 33.43
CA VAL A 228 35.24 -19.26 34.79
C VAL A 228 34.58 -20.36 35.64
N ILE A 229 33.26 -20.53 35.57
CA ILE A 229 32.54 -21.60 36.29
C ILE A 229 33.00 -22.97 35.79
N ALA A 230 33.11 -23.16 34.47
CA ALA A 230 33.55 -24.43 33.88
C ALA A 230 34.97 -24.79 34.33
N THR A 231 35.93 -23.86 34.19
CA THR A 231 37.32 -24.07 34.60
C THR A 231 37.45 -24.28 36.11
N SER A 232 36.66 -23.58 36.94
CA SER A 232 36.63 -23.84 38.39
C SER A 232 36.12 -25.24 38.70
N CYS A 233 35.11 -25.74 37.96
CA CYS A 233 34.64 -27.11 38.12
C CYS A 233 35.70 -28.13 37.72
N GLU A 234 36.44 -27.89 36.63
CA GLU A 234 37.56 -28.73 36.19
C GLU A 234 38.67 -28.80 37.26
N LEU A 235 39.09 -27.65 37.80
CA LEU A 235 40.11 -27.57 38.85
C LEU A 235 39.67 -28.26 40.15
N ILE A 236 38.40 -28.08 40.55
CA ILE A 236 37.86 -28.75 41.75
C ILE A 236 37.78 -30.26 41.52
N ALA A 237 37.46 -30.72 40.30
CA ALA A 237 37.37 -32.15 39.97
C ALA A 237 38.72 -32.88 40.06
N GLU A 238 39.85 -32.17 39.95
CA GLU A 238 41.20 -32.72 40.14
C GLU A 238 41.57 -32.94 41.62
N ALA A 239 40.86 -32.31 42.56
CA ALA A 239 41.09 -32.49 43.99
C ALA A 239 40.59 -33.86 44.50
N PRO A 240 41.13 -34.38 45.62
CA PRO A 240 40.62 -35.61 46.25
C PRO A 240 39.26 -35.35 46.92
N LEU A 241 38.19 -35.38 46.12
CA LEU A 241 36.81 -35.18 46.53
C LEU A 241 36.14 -36.49 46.97
N GLY A 242 35.24 -36.39 47.96
CA GLY A 242 34.31 -37.44 48.32
C GLY A 242 33.25 -37.70 47.23
N PRO A 243 32.56 -38.86 47.24
CA PRO A 243 31.62 -39.23 46.18
C PRO A 243 30.49 -38.22 45.97
N ARG A 244 29.97 -37.64 47.07
CA ARG A 244 28.91 -36.63 47.03
C ARG A 244 29.38 -35.30 46.44
N GLU A 245 30.62 -34.90 46.72
CA GLU A 245 31.21 -33.65 46.21
C GLU A 245 31.49 -33.75 44.70
N LYS A 246 32.00 -34.91 44.25
CA LYS A 246 32.15 -35.20 42.81
C LYS A 246 30.84 -35.08 42.05
N GLU A 247 29.75 -35.61 42.61
CA GLU A 247 28.42 -35.52 42.00
C GLU A 247 27.93 -34.07 41.90
N GLN A 248 28.15 -33.24 42.93
CA GLN A 248 27.77 -31.83 42.90
C GLN A 248 28.59 -31.03 41.88
N VAL A 249 29.91 -31.24 41.82
CA VAL A 249 30.79 -30.55 40.85
C VAL A 249 30.40 -30.93 39.43
N ALA A 250 30.14 -32.21 39.17
CA ALA A 250 29.69 -32.67 37.86
C ALA A 250 28.32 -32.06 37.49
N ARG A 251 27.42 -31.88 38.46
CA ARG A 251 26.12 -31.22 38.25
C ARG A 251 26.27 -29.73 37.92
N ILE A 252 27.17 -29.02 38.59
CA ILE A 252 27.45 -27.59 38.30
C ILE A 252 28.09 -27.44 36.92
N ALA A 253 29.06 -28.29 36.57
CA ALA A 253 29.68 -28.30 35.25
C ALA A 253 28.63 -28.48 34.14
N ARG A 254 27.70 -29.43 34.32
CA ARG A 254 26.59 -29.68 33.38
C ARG A 254 25.63 -28.50 33.27
N ALA A 255 25.24 -27.90 34.39
CA ALA A 255 24.41 -26.69 34.37
C ALA A 255 25.09 -25.49 33.69
N SER A 256 26.41 -25.31 33.87
CA SER A 256 27.19 -24.27 33.20
C SER A 256 27.24 -24.46 31.68
N GLU A 257 27.44 -25.71 31.25
CA GLU A 257 27.44 -26.07 29.84
C GLU A 257 26.05 -25.88 29.21
N GLU A 258 24.97 -26.28 29.90
CA GLU A 258 23.59 -26.01 29.47
C GLU A 258 23.31 -24.50 29.30
N MET A 259 23.75 -23.67 30.25
CA MET A 259 23.62 -22.22 30.14
C MET A 259 24.42 -21.65 28.96
N ARG A 260 25.62 -22.19 28.70
CA ARG A 260 26.44 -21.78 27.55
C ARG A 260 25.72 -22.08 26.23
N GLU A 261 25.12 -23.25 26.11
CA GLU A 261 24.34 -23.62 24.92
C GLU A 261 23.09 -22.74 24.74
N LEU A 262 22.37 -22.41 25.82
CA LEU A 262 21.22 -21.49 25.80
C LEU A 262 21.60 -20.12 25.28
N VAL A 263 22.62 -19.53 25.91
CA VAL A 263 23.11 -18.21 25.58
C VAL A 263 23.54 -18.19 24.12
N GLN A 264 24.37 -19.14 23.68
CA GLN A 264 24.80 -19.24 22.29
C GLN A 264 23.63 -19.36 21.30
N THR A 265 22.61 -20.16 21.64
CA THR A 265 21.42 -20.31 20.80
C THR A 265 20.59 -19.02 20.74
N PHE A 266 20.31 -18.36 21.87
CA PHE A 266 19.55 -17.11 21.90
C PHE A 266 20.25 -15.99 21.13
N LEU A 267 21.56 -15.90 21.24
CA LEU A 267 22.36 -14.88 20.57
C LEU A 267 22.42 -15.11 19.05
N GLN A 268 22.48 -16.38 18.64
CA GLN A 268 22.38 -16.75 17.23
C GLN A 268 20.99 -16.40 16.67
N LEU A 269 19.92 -16.65 17.43
CA LEU A 269 18.55 -16.26 17.09
C LEU A 269 18.33 -14.73 17.03
N ALA A 270 19.01 -13.96 17.89
CA ALA A 270 18.88 -12.50 17.93
C ALA A 270 19.73 -11.82 16.84
N ARG A 271 20.91 -12.36 16.51
CA ARG A 271 21.70 -11.95 15.33
C ARG A 271 20.95 -12.21 14.02
N ASP A 272 20.08 -13.22 13.97
CA ASP A 272 19.29 -13.55 12.78
C ASP A 272 18.27 -12.49 12.38
N LYS A 273 17.79 -11.65 13.31
CA LYS A 273 16.87 -10.54 13.01
C LYS A 273 17.58 -9.30 12.45
N SER A 274 18.87 -9.12 12.76
CA SER A 274 19.61 -7.88 12.51
C SER A 274 20.59 -7.96 11.34
N ASN A 275 20.88 -9.16 10.84
CA ASN A 275 21.80 -9.39 9.73
C ASN A 275 21.04 -9.94 8.50
N GLU A 276 20.24 -9.08 7.86
CA GLU A 276 19.90 -9.19 6.42
C GLU A 276 21.09 -8.72 5.55
N ALA A 277 22.33 -8.98 6.01
CA ALA A 277 23.52 -8.74 5.21
C ALA A 277 23.65 -9.88 4.19
N VAL A 278 23.59 -9.48 2.92
CA VAL A 278 23.88 -10.19 1.67
C VAL A 278 24.57 -11.54 1.85
N PHE A 279 23.94 -12.58 1.29
CA PHE A 279 24.49 -13.92 1.11
C PHE A 279 25.86 -13.84 0.42
N VAL A 280 26.92 -14.20 1.14
CA VAL A 280 28.20 -14.57 0.54
C VAL A 280 28.40 -16.05 0.82
N GLY A 281 27.89 -16.89 -0.10
CA GLY A 281 28.23 -18.30 -0.11
C GLY A 281 29.68 -18.46 -0.56
N ASP A 282 30.59 -18.74 0.36
CA ASP A 282 32.03 -18.78 0.10
C ASP A 282 32.63 -20.20 0.18
N ARG A 283 31.88 -21.18 0.73
CA ARG A 283 32.38 -22.56 0.94
C ARG A 283 31.48 -23.62 0.33
N THR A 284 32.11 -24.71 -0.12
CA THR A 284 31.43 -25.90 -0.63
C THR A 284 30.96 -26.80 0.52
N LEU A 285 29.93 -27.61 0.25
CA LEU A 285 29.42 -28.61 1.20
C LEU A 285 30.53 -29.53 1.71
N THR A 286 31.35 -30.04 0.80
CA THR A 286 32.48 -30.94 1.08
C THR A 286 33.46 -30.32 2.06
N ALA A 287 33.87 -29.05 1.85
CA ALA A 287 34.84 -28.40 2.73
C ALA A 287 34.35 -28.32 4.18
N VAL A 288 33.08 -27.93 4.39
CA VAL A 288 32.48 -27.85 5.72
C VAL A 288 32.31 -29.24 6.34
N ALA A 289 31.93 -30.24 5.55
CA ALA A 289 31.77 -31.61 6.01
C ALA A 289 33.10 -32.23 6.50
N HIS A 290 34.20 -32.01 5.79
CA HIS A 290 35.54 -32.47 6.20
C HIS A 290 36.00 -31.82 7.51
N GLU A 291 35.73 -30.53 7.68
CA GLU A 291 36.01 -29.81 8.94
C GLU A 291 35.24 -30.42 10.11
N GLN A 292 33.93 -30.65 9.93
CA GLN A 292 33.09 -31.26 10.96
C GLN A 292 33.49 -32.72 11.23
N ALA A 293 33.82 -33.50 10.19
CA ALA A 293 34.27 -34.88 10.33
C ALA A 293 35.58 -34.98 11.12
N SER A 294 36.52 -34.05 10.88
CA SER A 294 37.79 -33.99 11.63
C SER A 294 37.55 -33.71 13.12
N ARG A 295 36.62 -32.81 13.44
CA ARG A 295 36.30 -32.44 14.83
C ARG A 295 35.50 -33.52 15.56
N TRP A 296 34.40 -33.97 14.97
CA TRP A 296 33.46 -34.90 15.61
C TRP A 296 33.95 -36.34 15.55
N GLY A 297 34.74 -36.71 14.54
CA GLY A 297 35.32 -38.05 14.43
C GLY A 297 36.21 -38.42 15.62
N VAL A 298 36.95 -37.45 16.19
CA VAL A 298 37.75 -37.66 17.40
C VAL A 298 36.85 -38.00 18.60
N LEU A 299 35.83 -37.17 18.86
CA LEU A 299 34.89 -37.34 19.97
C LEU A 299 34.09 -38.65 19.88
N MET A 300 33.66 -39.01 18.66
CA MET A 300 32.93 -40.26 18.41
C MET A 300 33.83 -41.48 18.68
N LYS A 301 35.10 -41.42 18.23
CA LYS A 301 36.07 -42.49 18.44
C LYS A 301 36.44 -42.65 19.91
N GLU A 302 36.57 -41.54 20.65
CA GLU A 302 36.77 -41.55 22.11
C GLU A 302 35.59 -42.21 22.85
N LYS A 303 34.37 -42.05 22.34
CA LYS A 303 33.17 -42.74 22.84
C LYS A 303 33.06 -44.20 22.36
N GLY A 304 33.96 -44.67 21.48
CA GLY A 304 33.94 -46.03 20.93
C GLY A 304 32.96 -46.25 19.76
N LEU A 305 32.49 -45.17 19.11
CA LEU A 305 31.58 -45.24 17.96
C LEU A 305 32.36 -45.30 16.62
N ASP A 306 31.86 -46.08 15.66
CA ASP A 306 32.38 -46.10 14.28
C ASP A 306 31.82 -44.89 13.51
N PHE A 307 32.65 -43.86 13.32
CA PHE A 307 32.28 -42.67 12.55
C PHE A 307 32.85 -42.73 11.13
N ARG A 308 31.99 -42.51 10.12
CA ARG A 308 32.40 -42.47 8.70
C ARG A 308 31.84 -41.25 7.98
N LEU A 309 32.70 -40.57 7.23
CA LEU A 309 32.31 -39.61 6.20
C LEU A 309 32.25 -40.34 4.85
N LEU A 310 31.11 -40.29 4.17
CA LEU A 310 30.90 -40.89 2.85
C LEU A 310 30.48 -39.81 1.86
N GLU A 311 31.02 -39.87 0.66
CA GLU A 311 30.66 -38.97 -0.45
C GLU A 311 29.95 -39.81 -1.51
N GLU A 312 28.60 -39.74 -1.54
CA GLU A 312 27.76 -40.48 -2.50
C GLU A 312 27.36 -39.62 -3.71
N GLY A 313 27.51 -38.29 -3.62
CA GLY A 313 27.25 -37.36 -4.71
C GLY A 313 28.15 -36.14 -4.63
N GLN A 314 28.34 -35.48 -5.77
CA GLN A 314 29.05 -34.21 -5.85
C GLN A 314 28.07 -33.04 -5.78
N ASP A 315 28.44 -32.02 -5.03
CA ASP A 315 27.70 -30.77 -4.89
C ASP A 315 28.62 -29.58 -5.19
N ASP A 316 28.29 -28.83 -6.24
CA ASP A 316 29.01 -27.63 -6.67
C ASP A 316 28.43 -26.35 -6.05
N GLY A 317 27.50 -26.50 -5.11
CA GLY A 317 26.85 -25.40 -4.42
C GLY A 317 27.83 -24.62 -3.53
N ARG A 318 27.56 -23.32 -3.37
CA ARG A 318 28.23 -22.50 -2.37
C ARG A 318 27.24 -22.08 -1.30
N TYR A 319 27.61 -22.30 -0.06
CA TYR A 319 26.75 -22.05 1.09
C TYR A 319 27.45 -21.17 2.12
N ASN A 320 26.66 -20.59 3.00
CA ASN A 320 27.19 -19.89 4.17
C ASN A 320 27.80 -20.90 5.14
N ALA A 321 29.13 -20.86 5.28
CA ALA A 321 29.89 -21.80 6.10
C ALA A 321 29.42 -21.86 7.56
N THR A 322 29.07 -20.71 8.14
CA THR A 322 28.61 -20.60 9.53
C THR A 322 27.27 -21.32 9.73
N PHE A 323 26.31 -21.10 8.84
CA PHE A 323 25.00 -21.74 8.93
C PHE A 323 25.07 -23.23 8.67
N LEU A 324 25.80 -23.64 7.62
CA LEU A 324 25.96 -25.05 7.28
C LEU A 324 26.70 -25.81 8.39
N GLY A 325 27.81 -25.25 8.89
CA GLY A 325 28.56 -25.81 10.01
C GLY A 325 27.72 -25.91 11.29
N THR A 326 26.89 -24.90 11.58
CA THR A 326 25.97 -24.94 12.72
C THR A 326 24.96 -26.08 12.60
N VAL A 327 24.33 -26.25 11.43
CA VAL A 327 23.34 -27.32 11.21
C VAL A 327 24.00 -28.68 11.37
N MET A 328 25.14 -28.91 10.71
CA MET A 328 25.88 -30.17 10.80
C MET A 328 26.31 -30.47 12.24
N ALA A 329 26.89 -29.50 12.94
CA ALA A 329 27.33 -29.67 14.32
C ALA A 329 26.17 -30.03 15.26
N ASN A 330 24.99 -29.42 15.08
CA ASN A 330 23.80 -29.74 15.87
C ASN A 330 23.33 -31.18 15.66
N LEU A 331 23.32 -31.64 14.42
CA LEU A 331 22.90 -33.00 14.07
C LEU A 331 23.93 -34.05 14.49
N LEU A 332 25.23 -33.79 14.32
CA LEU A 332 26.32 -34.66 14.78
C LEU A 332 26.38 -34.77 16.30
N ARG A 333 26.15 -33.66 17.00
CA ARG A 333 26.02 -33.65 18.47
C ARG A 333 24.86 -34.53 18.93
N ASN A 334 23.71 -34.45 18.26
CA ASN A 334 22.58 -35.33 18.56
C ASN A 334 22.95 -36.79 18.34
N ALA A 335 23.57 -37.13 17.20
CA ALA A 335 24.02 -38.49 16.92
C ALA A 335 25.01 -39.01 17.98
N LEU A 336 25.98 -38.18 18.40
CA LEU A 336 26.94 -38.53 19.46
C LEU A 336 26.22 -38.81 20.78
N HIS A 337 25.22 -38.00 21.11
CA HIS A 337 24.52 -38.07 22.38
C HIS A 337 23.65 -39.33 22.47
N TYR A 338 22.86 -39.63 21.43
CA TYR A 338 21.85 -40.69 21.44
C TYR A 338 22.34 -42.06 20.97
N THR A 339 23.60 -42.17 20.53
CA THR A 339 24.23 -43.45 20.17
C THR A 339 25.15 -43.89 21.30
N GLU A 340 24.78 -44.96 22.02
CA GLU A 340 25.64 -45.54 23.07
C GLU A 340 26.72 -46.45 22.49
N ASN A 341 26.33 -47.36 21.57
CA ASN A 341 27.21 -48.26 20.85
C ASN A 341 26.76 -48.34 19.38
N GLY A 342 27.71 -48.49 18.45
CA GLY A 342 27.43 -48.67 17.03
C GLY A 342 28.11 -47.64 16.13
N SER A 343 27.40 -47.12 15.13
CA SER A 343 28.00 -46.29 14.07
C SER A 343 27.22 -45.00 13.80
N VAL A 344 27.96 -43.95 13.44
CA VAL A 344 27.41 -42.68 12.93
C VAL A 344 28.01 -42.41 11.55
N ARG A 345 27.17 -42.08 10.57
CA ARG A 345 27.59 -41.78 9.19
C ARG A 345 27.18 -40.36 8.81
N LEU A 346 28.13 -39.57 8.33
CA LEU A 346 27.86 -38.31 7.62
C LEU A 346 28.00 -38.60 6.13
N ILE A 347 26.93 -38.41 5.36
CA ILE A 347 26.85 -38.80 3.96
C ILE A 347 26.51 -37.56 3.13
N LEU A 348 27.38 -37.24 2.17
CA LEU A 348 27.18 -36.13 1.23
C LEU A 348 26.48 -36.65 -0.03
N GLU A 349 25.46 -35.92 -0.47
CA GLU A 349 24.65 -36.20 -1.66
C GLU A 349 24.66 -34.97 -2.58
N ALA A 350 24.19 -35.11 -3.82
CA ALA A 350 24.01 -33.96 -4.71
C ALA A 350 22.92 -33.02 -4.14
N GLY A 351 23.31 -31.79 -3.78
CA GLY A 351 22.39 -30.79 -3.19
C GLY A 351 21.85 -31.15 -1.82
N ALA A 352 22.47 -32.09 -1.07
CA ALA A 352 21.99 -32.49 0.26
C ALA A 352 23.09 -33.15 1.10
N PHE A 353 22.84 -33.27 2.40
CA PHE A 353 23.60 -34.20 3.23
C PHE A 353 22.66 -34.93 4.18
N ARG A 354 23.05 -36.16 4.57
CA ARG A 354 22.34 -36.93 5.59
C ARG A 354 23.27 -37.37 6.71
N ILE A 355 22.76 -37.39 7.94
CA ILE A 355 23.42 -37.95 9.10
C ILE A 355 22.59 -39.14 9.57
N GLU A 356 23.24 -40.29 9.67
CA GLU A 356 22.63 -41.54 10.12
C GLU A 356 23.30 -42.04 11.39
N ASP A 357 22.51 -42.48 12.35
CA ASP A 357 22.99 -43.07 13.60
C ASP A 357 22.25 -44.35 13.96
N SER A 358 22.94 -45.24 14.67
CA SER A 358 22.37 -46.50 15.16
C SER A 358 21.82 -46.39 16.60
N GLY A 359 21.36 -45.20 17.00
CA GLY A 359 20.87 -44.92 18.34
C GLY A 359 19.50 -45.53 18.65
N ALA A 360 18.93 -45.14 19.80
CA ALA A 360 17.66 -45.68 20.31
C ALA A 360 16.43 -45.42 19.39
N GLY A 361 16.56 -44.54 18.40
CA GLY A 361 15.46 -44.13 17.53
C GLY A 361 14.54 -43.09 18.18
N ILE A 362 13.65 -42.52 17.37
CA ILE A 362 12.67 -41.51 17.77
C ILE A 362 11.27 -42.05 17.43
N PRO A 363 10.34 -42.13 18.39
CA PRO A 363 8.97 -42.56 18.12
C PRO A 363 8.29 -41.70 17.06
N ALA A 364 7.50 -42.33 16.17
CA ALA A 364 6.82 -41.65 15.06
C ALA A 364 5.96 -40.44 15.51
N GLU A 365 5.29 -40.56 16.66
CA GLU A 365 4.47 -39.51 17.28
C GLU A 365 5.26 -38.23 17.64
N GLN A 366 6.59 -38.33 17.70
CA GLN A 366 7.47 -37.24 18.09
C GLN A 366 8.20 -36.59 16.90
N HIS A 367 8.14 -37.20 15.71
CA HIS A 367 8.92 -36.76 14.54
C HIS A 367 8.69 -35.30 14.17
N GLU A 368 7.45 -34.80 14.25
CA GLU A 368 7.16 -33.38 13.99
C GLU A 368 7.47 -32.48 15.19
N ARG A 369 7.28 -32.99 16.41
CA ARG A 369 7.37 -32.22 17.65
C ARG A 369 8.82 -31.97 18.08
N ILE A 370 9.76 -32.86 17.76
CA ILE A 370 11.16 -32.71 18.16
C ILE A 370 11.85 -31.48 17.54
N PHE A 371 11.28 -30.90 16.48
CA PHE A 371 11.77 -29.66 15.89
C PHE A 371 11.19 -28.40 16.56
N GLN A 372 10.29 -28.54 17.54
CA GLN A 372 9.82 -27.42 18.34
C GLN A 372 10.81 -27.10 19.47
N PRO A 373 10.98 -25.82 19.84
CA PRO A 373 11.84 -25.44 20.96
C PRO A 373 11.41 -26.13 22.26
N PHE A 374 12.38 -26.57 23.06
CA PHE A 374 12.17 -27.17 24.39
C PHE A 374 11.47 -28.53 24.41
N VAL A 375 11.29 -29.18 23.24
CA VAL A 375 10.69 -30.51 23.17
C VAL A 375 11.77 -31.60 23.25
N ARG A 376 11.58 -32.57 24.14
CA ARG A 376 12.42 -33.77 24.30
C ARG A 376 11.61 -35.02 23.96
N GLY A 377 12.28 -36.07 23.48
CA GLY A 377 11.65 -37.36 23.24
C GLY A 377 11.31 -38.09 24.55
N SER A 378 10.30 -38.96 24.52
CA SER A 378 9.73 -39.63 25.72
C SER A 378 10.67 -40.61 26.45
N GLN A 379 11.83 -40.94 25.87
CA GLN A 379 12.86 -41.82 26.46
C GLN A 379 14.14 -41.07 26.87
N ALA A 380 14.02 -39.83 27.36
CA ALA A 380 15.17 -38.99 27.67
C ALA A 380 16.02 -39.54 28.85
N ARG A 381 17.07 -40.29 28.54
CA ARG A 381 18.15 -40.68 29.47
C ARG A 381 19.38 -39.74 29.44
N GLY A 382 19.37 -38.66 28.65
CA GLY A 382 20.56 -37.82 28.45
C GLY A 382 20.32 -36.30 28.47
N GLU A 383 21.35 -35.56 28.88
CA GLU A 383 21.39 -34.11 29.11
C GLU A 383 21.31 -33.28 27.81
N GLY A 384 20.45 -32.25 27.80
CA GLY A 384 20.24 -31.37 26.65
C GLY A 384 18.84 -30.72 26.63
N LEU A 385 18.79 -29.44 26.27
CA LEU A 385 17.60 -28.58 26.43
C LEU A 385 16.55 -28.68 25.30
N GLY A 386 16.75 -29.55 24.31
CA GLY A 386 15.81 -29.70 23.18
C GLY A 386 15.79 -28.52 22.20
N LEU A 387 16.88 -27.74 22.14
CA LEU A 387 16.97 -26.54 21.29
C LEU A 387 17.66 -26.78 19.95
N GLY A 388 18.56 -27.76 19.84
CA GLY A 388 19.39 -27.96 18.66
C GLY A 388 18.60 -28.21 17.38
N LEU A 389 17.57 -29.07 17.41
CA LEU A 389 16.73 -29.36 16.25
C LEU A 389 15.83 -28.18 15.85
N SER A 390 15.39 -27.38 16.83
CA SER A 390 14.64 -26.14 16.55
C SER A 390 15.49 -25.10 15.83
N LEU A 391 16.79 -25.02 16.17
CA LEU A 391 17.76 -24.17 15.49
C LEU A 391 18.01 -24.66 14.06
N VAL A 392 18.19 -25.97 13.87
CA VAL A 392 18.32 -26.59 12.54
C VAL A 392 17.14 -26.22 11.64
N LYS A 393 15.89 -26.41 12.13
CA LYS A 393 14.68 -26.07 11.36
C LYS A 393 14.62 -24.60 10.98
N ARG A 394 15.04 -23.69 11.88
CA ARG A 394 15.03 -22.24 11.61
C ARG A 394 16.11 -21.84 10.60
N ILE A 395 17.33 -22.37 10.72
CA ILE A 395 18.40 -22.12 9.74
C ILE A 395 17.98 -22.63 8.37
N CYS A 396 17.38 -23.84 8.31
CA CYS A 396 16.89 -24.40 7.05
C CYS A 396 15.83 -23.50 6.41
N ALA A 397 14.80 -23.12 7.16
CA ALA A 397 13.77 -22.20 6.68
C ALA A 397 14.34 -20.84 6.19
N LYS A 398 15.37 -20.32 6.87
CA LYS A 398 16.03 -19.05 6.49
C LYS A 398 16.83 -19.17 5.19
N GLN A 399 17.53 -20.28 4.99
CA GLN A 399 18.35 -20.52 3.80
C GLN A 399 17.57 -21.12 2.62
N GLY A 400 16.26 -21.32 2.78
CA GLY A 400 15.45 -22.03 1.78
C GLY A 400 15.78 -23.52 1.67
N TRP A 401 16.41 -24.10 2.70
CA TRP A 401 16.69 -25.53 2.82
C TRP A 401 15.53 -26.26 3.50
N SER A 402 15.47 -27.57 3.34
CA SER A 402 14.52 -28.42 4.06
C SER A 402 15.23 -29.47 4.90
N VAL A 403 14.67 -29.79 6.06
CA VAL A 403 15.14 -30.88 6.93
C VAL A 403 14.04 -31.92 7.07
N SER A 404 14.42 -33.18 6.94
CA SER A 404 13.54 -34.34 7.09
C SER A 404 14.14 -35.35 8.06
N LEU A 405 13.27 -36.09 8.73
CA LEU A 405 13.60 -37.13 9.68
C LEU A 405 12.96 -38.44 9.23
N GLN A 406 13.73 -39.52 9.28
CA GLN A 406 13.24 -40.89 9.29
C GLN A 406 13.90 -41.59 10.47
N SER A 407 13.13 -42.19 11.36
CA SER A 407 13.71 -42.84 12.54
C SER A 407 12.92 -44.07 12.94
N GLU A 408 13.67 -45.15 13.14
CA GLU A 408 13.25 -46.42 13.70
C GLU A 408 14.27 -46.82 14.79
N PRO A 409 13.90 -47.67 15.76
CA PRO A 409 14.85 -48.16 16.75
C PRO A 409 16.08 -48.81 16.09
N GLY A 410 17.27 -48.35 16.44
CA GLY A 410 18.53 -48.81 15.83
C GLY A 410 18.90 -48.12 14.51
N HIS A 411 18.09 -47.19 13.99
CA HIS A 411 18.40 -46.41 12.79
C HIS A 411 17.65 -45.07 12.74
N THR A 412 18.36 -43.97 12.98
CA THR A 412 17.86 -42.60 12.79
C THR A 412 18.58 -41.93 11.63
N ARG A 413 17.84 -41.23 10.77
CA ARG A 413 18.33 -40.50 9.61
C ARG A 413 17.75 -39.09 9.60
N PHE A 414 18.62 -38.09 9.69
CA PHE A 414 18.32 -36.70 9.37
C PHE A 414 18.86 -36.38 7.99
N ARG A 415 18.03 -35.86 7.09
CA ARG A 415 18.45 -35.42 5.75
C ARG A 415 18.11 -33.95 5.55
N VAL A 416 19.12 -33.16 5.17
CA VAL A 416 18.99 -31.72 4.88
C VAL A 416 19.20 -31.50 3.39
N SER A 417 18.16 -31.04 2.69
CA SER A 417 18.23 -30.68 1.27
C SER A 417 18.54 -29.20 1.13
N LEU A 418 19.60 -28.90 0.38
CA LEU A 418 20.13 -27.58 0.14
C LEU A 418 19.65 -27.11 -1.22
N ASN A 419 19.07 -25.92 -1.28
CA ASN A 419 18.82 -25.25 -2.55
C ASN A 419 20.06 -24.42 -2.90
N ASN A 420 20.54 -24.54 -4.14
CA ASN A 420 21.54 -23.62 -4.66
C ASN A 420 20.90 -22.24 -4.72
N GLY A 421 21.39 -21.32 -3.89
CA GLY A 421 21.06 -19.90 -3.98
C GLY A 421 21.60 -19.38 -5.31
N ALA A 422 20.76 -19.43 -6.34
CA ALA A 422 20.94 -18.66 -7.57
C ALA A 422 20.53 -17.22 -7.32
#